data_AF-A0A188XLR7-F1
#
_entry.id   AF-A0A188XLR7-F1
#
_cell.length_a   1.000
_cell.length_b   1.000
_cell.length_c   1.000
_cell.angle_alpha   90.00
_cell.angle_beta   90.00
_cell.angle_gamma   90.00
#
_symmetry.space_group_name_H-M   'P 1'
#
loop_
_entity.id
_entity.type
_entity.pdbx_description
1 polymer ?
#
loop_
_entity_poly.entity_id
_entity_poly.type
_entity_poly.pdbx_seq_one_letter_code
_entity_poly.pdbx_strand_id
1 'polypeptide(L)'
;MKLRISGQEQEQGQEPQQAAPEQAGPSYDVRALNEHLGDRHARQQQPAGPEQGPALDWQRNGPNQWADRGAPAPQPAQADLTPEQRMQRYREVVQGAMDAYRGEVATERENAASRRAAHPEGPQVNAEREREQERHWSGIESAARQLNMVAGRPPLPGREEQHRAFIQDRVDDMTQLAATPQRPDVERIRNQDDVRNRQPHQELGKDNDGRYHLTDPNSGARVPANGDFVFVIPVSNPSQVWIGERATGGHTAISRGGDVYYAGEVSFRDGEIARWSNDSGHYRPNADLHRQVGSASIATLEGLLPRDKFAPYNG
;
A
#
# COMPACT_ATOMS: atom_id res chain seq x y z
N MET A 1 34.30 -30.82 -77.97
CA MET A 1 32.98 -31.48 -78.05
C MET A 1 32.01 -30.66 -77.24
N LYS A 2 31.00 -30.05 -77.88
CA LYS A 2 30.01 -29.15 -77.26
C LYS A 2 28.86 -29.98 -76.69
N LEU A 3 28.51 -29.77 -75.43
CA LEU A 3 27.23 -30.20 -74.85
C LEU A 3 26.55 -28.99 -74.24
N ARG A 4 25.41 -28.62 -74.83
CA ARG A 4 24.46 -27.62 -74.33
C ARG A 4 23.46 -28.33 -73.42
N ILE A 5 23.20 -27.79 -72.23
CA ILE A 5 22.03 -28.15 -71.42
C ILE A 5 21.29 -26.85 -71.12
N SER A 6 20.06 -26.78 -71.62
CA SER A 6 19.05 -25.75 -71.43
C SER A 6 18.16 -26.13 -70.24
N GLY A 7 18.12 -25.28 -69.21
CA GLY A 7 17.14 -25.36 -68.12
C GLY A 7 16.10 -24.25 -68.28
N GLN A 8 14.83 -24.64 -68.36
CA GLN A 8 13.67 -23.75 -68.34
C GLN A 8 13.33 -23.39 -66.88
N GLU A 9 13.20 -22.11 -66.58
CA GLU A 9 12.59 -21.61 -65.33
C GLU A 9 11.07 -21.52 -65.53
N GLN A 10 10.31 -22.16 -64.65
CA GLN A 10 8.86 -21.99 -64.52
C GLN A 10 8.61 -20.94 -63.42
N GLU A 11 8.13 -19.77 -63.81
CA GLU A 11 7.53 -18.78 -62.90
C GLU A 11 6.14 -19.27 -62.48
N GLN A 12 5.97 -19.59 -61.19
CA GLN A 12 4.66 -19.79 -60.58
C GLN A 12 4.17 -18.46 -60.03
N GLY A 13 3.07 -17.97 -60.59
CA GLY A 13 2.37 -16.76 -60.14
C GLY A 13 1.76 -16.96 -58.75
N GLN A 14 2.00 -15.99 -57.87
CA GLN A 14 1.30 -15.84 -56.59
C GLN A 14 -0.02 -15.08 -56.81
N GLU A 15 -1.13 -15.72 -56.45
CA GLU A 15 -2.44 -15.07 -56.32
C GLU A 15 -2.47 -14.14 -55.09
N PRO A 16 -3.15 -12.98 -55.19
CA PRO A 16 -3.31 -12.08 -54.05
C PRO A 16 -4.32 -12.61 -53.04
N GLN A 17 -3.88 -12.79 -51.79
CA GLN A 17 -4.72 -13.09 -50.64
C GLN A 17 -5.68 -11.93 -50.36
N GLN A 18 -6.98 -12.23 -50.36
CA GLN A 18 -8.05 -11.32 -49.96
C GLN A 18 -7.96 -11.04 -48.45
N ALA A 19 -8.01 -9.75 -48.09
CA ALA A 19 -8.03 -9.29 -46.71
C ALA A 19 -9.32 -9.74 -46.00
N ALA A 20 -9.17 -10.29 -44.79
CA ALA A 20 -10.26 -10.66 -43.91
C ALA A 20 -11.02 -9.40 -43.41
N PRO A 21 -12.34 -9.47 -43.21
CA PRO A 21 -13.11 -8.35 -42.68
C PRO A 21 -12.75 -8.08 -41.21
N GLU A 22 -12.49 -6.81 -40.89
CA GLU A 22 -12.39 -6.28 -39.53
C GLU A 22 -13.64 -6.65 -38.73
N GLN A 23 -13.47 -7.50 -37.71
CA GLN A 23 -14.48 -7.72 -36.70
C GLN A 23 -14.52 -6.49 -35.80
N ALA A 24 -15.60 -5.71 -35.90
CA ALA A 24 -15.91 -4.66 -34.95
C ALA A 24 -16.04 -5.28 -33.54
N GLY A 25 -15.14 -4.91 -32.64
CA GLY A 25 -15.20 -5.30 -31.23
C GLY A 25 -16.47 -4.77 -30.55
N PRO A 26 -16.84 -5.33 -29.39
CA PRO A 26 -18.04 -4.91 -28.67
C PRO A 26 -17.94 -3.43 -28.28
N SER A 27 -18.88 -2.63 -28.77
CA SER A 27 -19.07 -1.23 -28.35
C SER A 27 -19.62 -1.23 -26.93
N TYR A 28 -18.80 -0.82 -25.97
CA TYR A 28 -19.23 -0.62 -24.58
C TYR A 28 -20.08 0.65 -24.47
N ASP A 29 -21.30 0.51 -23.95
CA ASP A 29 -22.15 1.65 -23.63
C ASP A 29 -21.68 2.30 -22.31
N VAL A 30 -20.87 3.35 -22.44
CA VAL A 30 -20.34 4.15 -21.33
C VAL A 30 -21.47 4.78 -20.49
N ARG A 31 -22.68 4.92 -21.06
CA ARG A 31 -23.84 5.48 -20.36
C ARG A 31 -24.43 4.48 -19.37
N ALA A 32 -24.55 3.21 -19.77
CA ALA A 32 -25.01 2.14 -18.89
C ALA A 32 -24.05 1.87 -17.71
N LEU A 33 -22.73 2.06 -17.93
CA LEU A 33 -21.72 1.94 -16.87
C LEU A 33 -21.83 3.10 -15.84
N ASN A 34 -22.09 4.32 -16.31
CA ASN A 34 -22.24 5.49 -15.45
C ASN A 34 -23.55 5.47 -14.64
N GLU A 35 -24.64 4.93 -15.19
CA GLU A 35 -25.89 4.73 -14.45
C GLU A 35 -25.73 3.70 -13.33
N HIS A 36 -24.99 2.61 -13.57
CA HIS A 36 -24.70 1.60 -12.55
C HIS A 36 -23.78 2.11 -11.42
N LEU A 37 -22.90 3.08 -11.72
CA LEU A 37 -22.02 3.72 -10.73
C LEU A 37 -22.73 4.85 -9.96
N GLY A 38 -23.66 5.56 -10.60
CA GLY A 38 -24.50 6.59 -9.95
C GLY A 38 -25.38 6.01 -8.84
N ASP A 39 -25.94 4.82 -9.04
CA ASP A 39 -26.78 4.13 -8.05
C ASP A 39 -26.00 3.66 -6.80
N ARG A 40 -24.68 3.48 -6.90
CA ARG A 40 -23.84 3.17 -5.71
C ARG A 40 -23.57 4.41 -4.86
N HIS A 41 -23.41 5.58 -5.47
CA HIS A 41 -23.22 6.83 -4.74
C HIS A 41 -24.49 7.29 -4.01
N ALA A 42 -25.67 7.01 -4.56
CA ALA A 42 -26.95 7.30 -3.89
C ALA A 42 -27.19 6.43 -2.63
N ARG A 43 -26.63 5.20 -2.59
CA ARG A 43 -26.71 4.33 -1.39
C ARG A 43 -25.70 4.71 -0.30
N GLN A 44 -24.61 5.41 -0.63
CA GLN A 44 -23.62 5.90 0.35
C GLN A 44 -24.05 7.18 1.09
N GLN A 45 -25.12 7.86 0.66
CA GLN A 45 -25.64 9.06 1.32
C GLN A 45 -26.84 8.78 2.25
N GLN A 46 -27.18 7.52 2.52
CA GLN A 46 -28.15 7.21 3.56
C GLN A 46 -27.54 7.47 4.96
N PRO A 47 -28.27 8.12 5.88
CA PRO A 47 -27.79 8.31 7.25
C PRO A 47 -27.57 6.96 7.93
N ALA A 48 -26.50 6.88 8.72
CA ALA A 48 -26.00 5.66 9.34
C ALA A 48 -27.08 4.94 10.17
N GLY A 49 -27.40 3.71 9.77
CA GLY A 49 -28.04 2.74 10.66
C GLY A 49 -27.02 2.16 11.66
N PRO A 50 -27.48 1.57 12.78
CA PRO A 50 -26.64 1.14 13.91
C PRO A 50 -25.75 -0.10 13.66
N GLU A 51 -25.55 -0.52 12.42
CA GLU A 51 -24.84 -1.76 12.06
C GLU A 51 -23.61 -1.51 11.17
N GLN A 52 -22.73 -0.58 11.56
CA GLN A 52 -21.38 -0.51 10.99
C GLN A 52 -20.41 -1.23 11.93
N GLY A 53 -19.72 -2.25 11.41
CA GLY A 53 -18.86 -3.13 12.21
C GLY A 53 -17.55 -2.49 12.70
N PRO A 54 -16.90 -3.08 13.72
CA PRO A 54 -15.80 -2.48 14.49
C PRO A 54 -14.49 -2.20 13.71
N ALA A 55 -14.34 -2.73 12.49
CA ALA A 55 -13.13 -2.57 11.68
C ALA A 55 -12.99 -1.16 11.05
N LEU A 56 -14.11 -0.53 10.66
CA LEU A 56 -14.13 0.82 10.10
C LEU A 56 -13.92 1.91 11.16
N ASP A 57 -14.30 1.63 12.41
CA ASP A 57 -14.06 2.52 13.55
C ASP A 57 -12.57 2.61 13.93
N TRP A 58 -11.76 1.58 13.61
CA TRP A 58 -10.33 1.56 13.91
C TRP A 58 -9.52 2.54 13.05
N GLN A 59 -9.81 2.63 11.74
CA GLN A 59 -9.17 3.62 10.85
C GLN A 59 -9.53 5.06 11.21
N ARG A 60 -10.73 5.28 11.77
CA ARG A 60 -11.24 6.60 12.13
C ARG A 60 -10.83 7.07 13.53
N ASN A 61 -10.67 6.13 14.47
CA ASN A 61 -10.37 6.38 15.88
C ASN A 61 -9.10 5.68 16.37
N GLY A 62 -8.08 5.57 15.50
CA GLY A 62 -6.82 4.88 15.79
C GLY A 62 -6.18 5.27 17.14
N PRO A 63 -5.18 4.50 17.62
CA PRO A 63 -4.58 4.61 18.95
C PRO A 63 -3.90 5.96 19.29
N ASN A 64 -3.93 6.96 18.39
CA ASN A 64 -3.38 8.30 18.60
C ASN A 64 -4.18 9.17 19.61
N GLN A 65 -5.30 8.70 20.16
CA GLN A 65 -5.97 9.40 21.27
C GLN A 65 -5.28 9.19 22.64
N TRP A 66 -4.21 8.40 22.70
CA TRP A 66 -3.55 8.01 23.94
C TRP A 66 -2.29 8.85 24.19
N ALA A 67 -2.53 10.13 24.50
CA ALA A 67 -1.58 11.14 24.99
C ALA A 67 -0.72 11.85 23.93
N ASP A 68 -1.23 12.98 23.45
CA ASP A 68 -0.42 14.07 22.91
C ASP A 68 0.18 14.87 24.08
N ARG A 69 1.49 15.16 24.08
CA ARG A 69 2.07 16.19 24.98
C ARG A 69 1.66 17.56 24.46
N GLY A 70 0.41 17.94 24.72
CA GLY A 70 -0.17 19.23 24.30
C GLY A 70 -1.66 19.18 23.94
N ALA A 71 -2.26 18.00 23.80
CA ALA A 71 -3.70 17.87 23.63
C ALA A 71 -4.42 18.15 24.95
N PRO A 72 -5.67 18.69 24.91
CA PRO A 72 -6.52 18.70 26.09
C PRO A 72 -6.58 17.29 26.67
N ALA A 73 -6.52 17.20 28.00
CA ALA A 73 -6.48 15.94 28.73
C ALA A 73 -7.50 14.94 28.15
N PRO A 74 -7.15 13.64 28.03
CA PRO A 74 -8.08 12.64 27.55
C PRO A 74 -9.40 12.79 28.29
N GLN A 75 -10.52 12.63 27.57
CA GLN A 75 -11.85 12.68 28.18
C GLN A 75 -11.84 11.86 29.49
N PRO A 76 -12.45 12.35 30.58
CA PRO A 76 -12.25 11.82 31.94
C PRO A 76 -12.47 10.31 32.07
N ALA A 77 -13.23 9.70 31.16
CA ALA A 77 -13.46 8.26 31.10
C ALA A 77 -12.22 7.38 30.86
N GLN A 78 -11.09 7.91 30.33
CA GLN A 78 -9.92 7.08 30.03
C GLN A 78 -8.80 7.14 31.08
N ALA A 79 -8.77 8.19 31.91
CA ALA A 79 -7.77 8.35 32.97
C ALA A 79 -7.98 7.39 34.16
N ASP A 80 -9.22 6.93 34.37
CA ASP A 80 -9.62 6.13 35.53
C ASP A 80 -9.54 4.60 35.31
N LEU A 81 -9.09 4.14 34.13
CA LEU A 81 -9.01 2.70 33.87
C LEU A 81 -7.94 2.05 34.76
N THR A 82 -8.26 0.92 35.38
CA THR A 82 -7.24 0.12 36.07
C THR A 82 -6.28 -0.49 35.04
N PRO A 83 -5.06 -0.91 35.45
CA PRO A 83 -4.16 -1.65 34.56
C PRO A 83 -4.83 -2.84 33.87
N GLU A 84 -5.71 -3.56 34.57
CA GLU A 84 -6.46 -4.70 34.05
C GLU A 84 -7.47 -4.27 32.98
N GLN A 85 -8.20 -3.17 33.20
CA GLN A 85 -9.17 -2.66 32.22
C GLN A 85 -8.48 -2.14 30.96
N ARG A 86 -7.30 -1.51 31.08
CA ARG A 86 -6.46 -1.15 29.93
C ARG A 86 -6.03 -2.38 29.15
N MET A 87 -5.60 -3.44 29.83
CA MET A 87 -5.21 -4.70 29.19
C MET A 87 -6.39 -5.43 28.55
N GLN A 88 -7.59 -5.35 29.11
CA GLN A 88 -8.78 -5.94 28.54
C GLN A 88 -9.18 -5.22 27.24
N ARG A 89 -9.25 -3.88 27.28
CA ARG A 89 -9.52 -3.06 26.07
C ARG A 89 -8.46 -3.31 25.00
N TYR A 90 -7.21 -3.50 25.42
CA TYR A 90 -6.11 -3.86 24.55
C TYR A 90 -6.31 -5.22 23.84
N ARG A 91 -6.72 -6.26 24.58
CA ARG A 91 -7.04 -7.58 23.99
C ARG A 91 -8.19 -7.50 23.00
N GLU A 92 -9.22 -6.71 23.31
CA GLU A 92 -10.36 -6.49 22.43
C GLU A 92 -9.95 -5.83 21.11
N VAL A 93 -9.05 -4.85 21.14
CA VAL A 93 -8.49 -4.22 19.93
C VAL A 93 -7.70 -5.22 19.09
N VAL A 94 -6.80 -5.99 19.71
CA VAL A 94 -6.02 -7.01 18.99
C VAL A 94 -6.94 -8.07 18.41
N GLN A 95 -7.94 -8.54 19.17
CA GLN A 95 -8.90 -9.53 18.70
C GLN A 95 -9.75 -8.98 17.54
N GLY A 96 -10.21 -7.73 17.61
CA GLY A 96 -10.93 -7.09 16.52
C GLY A 96 -10.10 -6.96 15.24
N ALA A 97 -8.82 -6.58 15.36
CA ALA A 97 -7.89 -6.54 14.22
C ALA A 97 -7.65 -7.95 13.63
N MET A 98 -7.50 -8.97 14.49
CA MET A 98 -7.36 -10.36 14.08
C MET A 98 -8.60 -10.89 13.35
N ASP A 99 -9.80 -10.51 13.79
CA ASP A 99 -11.05 -10.97 13.19
C ASP A 99 -11.35 -10.23 11.88
N ALA A 100 -11.09 -8.91 11.79
CA ALA A 100 -11.13 -8.17 10.53
C ALA A 100 -10.17 -8.77 9.50
N TYR A 101 -8.93 -9.06 9.93
CA TYR A 101 -7.94 -9.75 9.11
C TYR A 101 -8.43 -11.11 8.62
N ARG A 102 -8.96 -11.97 9.50
CA ARG A 102 -9.51 -13.28 9.10
C ARG A 102 -10.64 -13.14 8.08
N GLY A 103 -11.50 -12.13 8.25
CA GLY A 103 -12.57 -11.80 7.31
C GLY A 103 -12.02 -11.44 5.92
N GLU A 104 -11.08 -10.48 5.87
CA GLU A 104 -10.45 -10.05 4.62
C GLU A 104 -9.68 -11.19 3.93
N VAL A 105 -8.97 -12.03 4.68
CA VAL A 105 -8.26 -13.21 4.15
C VAL A 105 -9.25 -14.19 3.53
N ALA A 106 -10.36 -14.47 4.21
CA ALA A 106 -11.38 -15.38 3.70
C ALA A 106 -11.97 -14.85 2.38
N THR A 107 -12.35 -13.57 2.37
CA THR A 107 -12.86 -12.89 1.18
C THR A 107 -11.83 -12.86 0.05
N GLU A 108 -10.56 -12.56 0.33
CA GLU A 108 -9.54 -12.50 -0.71
C GLU A 108 -9.17 -13.88 -1.26
N ARG A 109 -9.19 -14.94 -0.43
CA ARG A 109 -9.05 -16.33 -0.89
C ARG A 109 -10.20 -16.71 -1.82
N GLU A 110 -11.43 -16.35 -1.48
CA GLU A 110 -12.62 -16.60 -2.30
C GLU A 110 -12.57 -15.80 -3.61
N ASN A 111 -12.20 -14.52 -3.56
CA ASN A 111 -12.01 -13.67 -4.73
C ASN A 111 -10.90 -14.21 -5.65
N ALA A 112 -9.77 -14.63 -5.07
CA ALA A 112 -8.67 -15.19 -5.83
C ALA A 112 -9.04 -16.54 -6.48
N ALA A 113 -9.83 -17.37 -5.82
CA ALA A 113 -10.39 -18.58 -6.41
C ALA A 113 -11.34 -18.24 -7.57
N SER A 114 -12.22 -17.26 -7.38
CA SER A 114 -13.18 -16.82 -8.40
C SER A 114 -12.48 -16.22 -9.64
N ARG A 115 -11.45 -15.39 -9.44
CA ARG A 115 -10.65 -14.83 -10.55
C ARG A 115 -9.93 -15.91 -11.35
N ARG A 116 -9.41 -16.95 -10.69
CA ARG A 116 -8.80 -18.11 -11.37
C ARG A 116 -9.81 -18.90 -12.19
N ALA A 117 -11.03 -19.06 -11.67
CA ALA A 117 -12.10 -19.71 -12.41
C ALA A 117 -12.53 -18.90 -13.65
N ALA A 118 -12.54 -17.57 -13.54
CA ALA A 118 -12.88 -16.66 -14.65
C ALA A 118 -11.76 -16.51 -15.71
N HIS A 119 -10.50 -16.57 -15.28
CA HIS A 119 -9.33 -16.40 -16.13
C HIS A 119 -8.30 -17.50 -15.84
N PRO A 120 -8.47 -18.70 -16.42
CA PRO A 120 -7.54 -19.80 -16.20
C PRO A 120 -6.19 -19.48 -16.85
N GLU A 121 -5.22 -19.09 -16.03
CA GLU A 121 -3.81 -18.99 -16.43
C GLU A 121 -3.16 -20.39 -16.49
N GLY A 122 -1.97 -20.48 -17.08
CA GLY A 122 -1.23 -21.74 -17.14
C GLY A 122 -0.90 -22.30 -15.73
N PRO A 123 -0.75 -23.62 -15.57
CA PRO A 123 -0.55 -24.26 -14.25
C PRO A 123 0.63 -23.69 -13.45
N GLN A 124 1.70 -23.28 -14.14
CA GLN A 124 2.89 -22.71 -13.51
C GLN A 124 2.62 -21.35 -12.86
N VAL A 125 1.88 -20.46 -13.55
CA VAL A 125 1.54 -19.13 -13.04
C VAL A 125 0.60 -19.23 -11.85
N ASN A 126 -0.38 -20.14 -11.91
CA ASN A 126 -1.27 -20.42 -10.78
C ASN A 126 -0.50 -20.95 -9.56
N ALA A 127 0.44 -21.89 -9.76
CA ALA A 127 1.24 -22.45 -8.66
C ALA A 127 2.24 -21.44 -8.06
N GLU A 128 2.75 -20.49 -8.85
CA GLU A 128 3.55 -19.37 -8.36
C GLU A 128 2.70 -18.41 -7.52
N ARG A 129 1.52 -18.01 -8.02
CA ARG A 129 0.58 -17.16 -7.30
C ARG A 129 0.12 -17.79 -5.98
N GLU A 130 -0.11 -19.11 -5.95
CA GLU A 130 -0.42 -19.84 -4.70
C GLU A 130 0.74 -19.81 -3.71
N ARG A 131 1.97 -20.06 -4.17
CA ARG A 131 3.16 -19.98 -3.29
C ARG A 131 3.38 -18.58 -2.74
N GLU A 132 3.12 -17.54 -3.53
CA GLU A 132 3.14 -16.15 -3.07
C GLU A 132 2.10 -15.90 -1.98
N GLN A 133 0.86 -16.32 -2.20
CA GLN A 133 -0.21 -16.19 -1.20
C GLN A 133 0.13 -16.94 0.08
N GLU A 134 0.69 -18.15 -0.02
CA GLU A 134 1.11 -18.93 1.15
C GLU A 134 2.22 -18.25 1.96
N ARG A 135 3.26 -17.73 1.28
CA ARG A 135 4.36 -16.98 1.93
C ARG A 135 3.81 -15.75 2.66
N HIS A 136 2.95 -15.00 1.99
CA HIS A 136 2.29 -13.83 2.52
C HIS A 136 1.46 -14.16 3.79
N TRP A 137 0.64 -15.22 3.73
CA TRP A 137 -0.13 -15.68 4.88
C TRP A 137 0.73 -16.16 6.04
N SER A 138 1.83 -16.86 5.77
CA SER A 138 2.75 -17.32 6.82
C SER A 138 3.36 -16.15 7.61
N GLY A 139 3.65 -15.02 6.94
CA GLY A 139 4.16 -13.80 7.57
C GLY A 139 3.15 -13.20 8.55
N ILE A 140 1.88 -13.14 8.13
CA ILE A 140 0.82 -12.56 8.97
C ILE A 140 0.48 -13.48 10.15
N GLU A 141 0.39 -14.79 9.93
CA GLU A 141 0.19 -15.74 11.02
C GLU A 141 1.34 -15.71 12.04
N SER A 142 2.57 -15.49 11.58
CA SER A 142 3.73 -15.28 12.46
C SER A 142 3.54 -14.01 13.31
N ALA A 143 3.18 -12.87 12.70
CA ALA A 143 2.94 -11.61 13.41
C ALA A 143 1.78 -11.74 14.43
N ALA A 144 0.68 -12.36 14.04
CA ALA A 144 -0.46 -12.67 14.90
C ALA A 144 -0.07 -13.54 16.11
N ARG A 145 0.72 -14.59 15.89
CA ARG A 145 1.23 -15.44 16.98
C ARG A 145 2.09 -14.63 17.95
N GLN A 146 2.94 -13.75 17.45
CA GLN A 146 3.76 -12.88 18.29
C GLN A 146 2.92 -11.90 19.10
N LEU A 147 1.89 -11.29 18.50
CA LEU A 147 0.94 -10.44 19.22
C LEU A 147 0.21 -11.19 20.33
N ASN A 148 -0.26 -12.41 20.05
CA ASN A 148 -0.93 -13.24 21.07
C ASN A 148 0.01 -13.60 22.24
N MET A 149 1.28 -13.90 21.97
CA MET A 149 2.26 -14.15 23.02
C MET A 149 2.46 -12.93 23.93
N VAL A 150 2.46 -11.73 23.35
CA VAL A 150 2.66 -10.47 24.07
C VAL A 150 1.39 -10.01 24.78
N ALA A 151 0.21 -10.21 24.20
CA ALA A 151 -1.09 -9.91 24.81
C ALA A 151 -1.41 -10.83 26.01
N GLY A 152 -0.84 -12.04 26.01
CA GLY A 152 -0.98 -13.01 27.10
C GLY A 152 -0.15 -12.69 28.35
N ARG A 153 0.79 -11.73 28.28
CA ARG A 153 1.67 -11.35 29.40
C ARG A 153 1.43 -9.89 29.78
N PRO A 154 1.11 -9.57 31.05
CA PRO A 154 1.03 -8.18 31.45
C PRO A 154 2.39 -7.50 31.27
N PRO A 155 2.45 -6.23 30.81
CA PRO A 155 3.70 -5.49 30.72
C PRO A 155 4.33 -5.38 32.11
N LEU A 156 5.66 -5.45 32.16
CA LEU A 156 6.38 -5.18 33.41
C LEU A 156 6.21 -3.69 33.77
N PRO A 157 6.08 -3.34 35.06
CA PRO A 157 6.02 -1.95 35.50
C PRO A 157 7.21 -1.15 34.95
N GLY A 158 6.94 -0.01 34.33
CA GLY A 158 7.96 0.85 33.70
C GLY A 158 8.41 0.41 32.30
N ARG A 159 7.76 -0.59 31.70
CA ARG A 159 7.99 -1.03 30.30
C ARG A 159 6.76 -0.95 29.42
N GLU A 160 5.71 -0.28 29.87
CA GLU A 160 4.42 -0.18 29.17
C GLU A 160 4.59 0.47 27.79
N GLU A 161 5.46 1.48 27.67
CA GLU A 161 5.73 2.18 26.41
C GLU A 161 6.48 1.28 25.41
N GLN A 162 7.47 0.51 25.86
CA GLN A 162 8.16 -0.46 25.02
C GLN A 162 7.22 -1.57 24.54
N HIS A 163 6.35 -2.06 25.43
CA HIS A 163 5.34 -3.06 25.11
C HIS A 163 4.38 -2.52 24.05
N ARG A 164 3.89 -1.28 24.24
CA ARG A 164 3.03 -0.57 23.27
C ARG A 164 3.71 -0.46 21.91
N ALA A 165 4.95 0.02 21.85
CA ALA A 165 5.69 0.17 20.60
C ALA A 165 5.88 -1.16 19.87
N PHE A 166 6.20 -2.24 20.61
CA PHE A 166 6.29 -3.58 20.04
C PHE A 166 4.96 -4.02 19.40
N ILE A 167 3.85 -3.80 20.09
CA ILE A 167 2.55 -4.19 19.58
C ILE A 167 2.20 -3.39 18.33
N GLN A 168 2.39 -2.08 18.37
CA GLN A 168 2.11 -1.21 17.25
C GLN A 168 2.89 -1.67 16.02
N ASP A 169 4.19 -1.96 16.17
CA ASP A 169 5.02 -2.53 15.09
C ASP A 169 4.43 -3.83 14.51
N ARG A 170 3.87 -4.72 15.35
CA ARG A 170 3.26 -5.98 14.87
C ARG A 170 1.88 -5.79 14.24
N VAL A 171 1.09 -4.86 14.72
CA VAL A 171 -0.19 -4.52 14.08
C VAL A 171 0.07 -3.87 12.73
N ASP A 172 1.06 -2.98 12.65
CA ASP A 172 1.50 -2.37 11.39
C ASP A 172 2.06 -3.43 10.44
N ASP A 173 2.82 -4.42 10.93
CA ASP A 173 3.25 -5.59 10.15
C ASP A 173 2.06 -6.33 9.56
N MET A 174 1.07 -6.66 10.40
CA MET A 174 -0.13 -7.35 9.94
C MET A 174 -0.92 -6.54 8.93
N THR A 175 -0.95 -5.21 9.08
CA THR A 175 -1.71 -4.32 8.19
C THR A 175 -0.99 -4.09 6.87
N GLN A 176 0.34 -4.03 6.88
CA GLN A 176 1.16 -4.00 5.67
C GLN A 176 1.11 -5.30 4.89
N LEU A 177 1.17 -6.40 5.61
CA LEU A 177 1.14 -7.70 5.01
C LEU A 177 -0.28 -8.06 4.60
N ALA A 178 -1.35 -7.68 5.31
CA ALA A 178 -2.71 -7.91 4.83
C ALA A 178 -2.96 -7.00 3.62
N ALA A 179 -2.78 -7.54 2.42
CA ALA A 179 -2.87 -6.80 1.18
C ALA A 179 -4.14 -5.93 1.14
N THR A 180 -3.98 -4.61 1.14
CA THR A 180 -5.07 -3.70 0.79
C THR A 180 -5.54 -4.07 -0.62
N PRO A 181 -6.86 -4.10 -0.89
CA PRO A 181 -7.36 -4.45 -2.21
C PRO A 181 -6.64 -3.65 -3.28
N GLN A 182 -6.17 -4.34 -4.33
CA GLN A 182 -5.61 -3.69 -5.50
C GLN A 182 -6.62 -2.66 -6.00
N ARG A 183 -6.23 -1.38 -5.92
CA ARG A 183 -7.07 -0.30 -6.42
C ARG A 183 -6.90 -0.22 -7.94
N PRO A 184 -7.99 -0.07 -8.71
CA PRO A 184 -7.94 -0.19 -10.16
C PRO A 184 -7.20 0.96 -10.86
N ASP A 185 -7.03 2.11 -10.20
CA ASP A 185 -6.43 3.33 -10.74
C ASP A 185 -4.96 3.57 -10.34
N VAL A 186 -4.38 2.69 -9.52
CA VAL A 186 -2.98 2.79 -9.07
C VAL A 186 -2.26 1.47 -9.23
N GLU A 187 -1.07 1.52 -9.80
CA GLU A 187 -0.22 0.35 -9.93
C GLU A 187 0.50 0.08 -8.61
N ARG A 188 0.46 -1.18 -8.20
CA ARG A 188 1.18 -1.65 -7.02
C ARG A 188 2.58 -2.12 -7.44
N ILE A 189 3.59 -1.60 -6.76
CA ILE A 189 4.98 -1.97 -6.98
C ILE A 189 5.42 -2.90 -5.84
N ARG A 190 5.88 -4.08 -6.22
CA ARG A 190 6.38 -5.08 -5.27
C ARG A 190 7.83 -4.81 -4.90
N ASN A 191 8.18 -5.14 -3.67
CA ASN A 191 9.57 -5.30 -3.30
C ASN A 191 10.07 -6.64 -3.87
N GLN A 192 11.26 -6.68 -4.47
CA GLN A 192 11.87 -7.87 -5.09
C GLN A 192 12.29 -8.92 -4.04
N ASP A 193 11.36 -9.34 -3.18
CA ASP A 193 11.52 -10.28 -2.07
C ASP A 193 12.56 -9.87 -1.00
N ASP A 194 13.02 -8.61 -0.99
CA ASP A 194 13.88 -8.10 0.08
C ASP A 194 13.03 -7.69 1.29
N VAL A 195 13.23 -8.41 2.40
CA VAL A 195 12.58 -8.14 3.68
C VAL A 195 13.66 -7.77 4.70
N ARG A 196 13.56 -6.56 5.26
CA ARG A 196 14.47 -6.05 6.28
C ARG A 196 13.71 -5.73 7.55
N ASN A 197 14.45 -5.63 8.66
CA ASN A 197 13.89 -5.08 9.89
C ASN A 197 13.40 -3.65 9.65
N ARG A 198 12.21 -3.33 10.19
CA ARG A 198 11.65 -1.98 10.08
C ARG A 198 12.60 -0.99 10.74
N GLN A 199 12.91 0.07 10.01
CA GLN A 199 13.63 1.21 10.54
C GLN A 199 12.64 2.32 10.87
N PRO A 200 12.99 3.20 11.83
CA PRO A 200 12.19 4.38 12.10
C PRO A 200 11.94 5.16 10.81
N HIS A 201 10.69 5.58 10.63
CA HIS A 201 10.28 6.47 9.56
C HIS A 201 9.56 7.67 10.15
N GLN A 202 9.50 8.74 9.39
CA GLN A 202 8.73 9.93 9.69
C GLN A 202 7.65 10.09 8.61
N GLU A 203 6.56 10.78 8.95
CA GLU A 203 5.51 11.10 7.99
C GLU A 203 5.77 12.49 7.40
N LEU A 204 5.75 12.59 6.07
CA LEU A 204 5.81 13.89 5.40
C LEU A 204 4.48 14.63 5.55
N GLY A 205 4.55 15.85 6.06
CA GLY A 205 3.44 16.78 6.10
C GLY A 205 3.79 18.12 5.45
N LYS A 206 2.77 18.92 5.21
CA LYS A 206 2.88 20.31 4.73
C LYS A 206 1.93 21.17 5.54
N ASP A 207 2.42 22.30 6.04
CA ASP A 207 1.60 23.23 6.82
C ASP A 207 0.79 24.19 5.93
N ASN A 208 0.02 25.08 6.56
CA ASN A 208 -0.83 26.05 5.87
C ASN A 208 -0.02 27.10 5.09
N ASP A 209 1.24 27.32 5.45
CA ASP A 209 2.16 28.23 4.76
C ASP A 209 2.88 27.52 3.60
N GLY A 210 2.58 26.23 3.37
CA GLY A 210 3.17 25.43 2.31
C GLY A 210 4.55 24.86 2.65
N ARG A 211 4.98 24.95 3.90
CA ARG A 211 6.29 24.47 4.36
C ARG A 211 6.19 23.00 4.75
N TYR A 212 7.16 22.21 4.28
CA TYR A 212 7.26 20.80 4.56
C TYR A 212 7.85 20.53 5.93
N HIS A 213 7.29 19.54 6.61
CA HIS A 213 7.77 19.04 7.89
C HIS A 213 7.74 17.52 7.91
N LEU A 214 8.58 16.95 8.76
CA LEU A 214 8.60 15.53 9.07
C LEU A 214 7.99 15.34 10.47
N THR A 215 7.04 14.43 10.59
CA THR A 215 6.39 14.08 11.87
C THR A 215 6.85 12.71 12.32
N ASP A 216 7.40 12.61 13.52
CA ASP A 216 7.67 11.30 14.13
C ASP A 216 6.35 10.67 14.57
N PRO A 217 5.96 9.50 14.04
CA PRO A 217 4.68 8.87 14.36
C PRO A 217 4.56 8.44 15.83
N ASN A 218 5.68 8.24 16.54
CA ASN A 218 5.66 7.82 17.94
C ASN A 218 5.47 8.99 18.90
N SER A 219 6.10 10.13 18.60
CA SER A 219 6.14 11.30 19.50
C SER A 219 5.23 12.44 19.06
N GLY A 220 4.76 12.43 17.81
CA GLY A 220 4.05 13.55 17.18
C GLY A 220 4.95 14.77 16.94
N ALA A 221 6.24 14.69 17.27
CA ALA A 221 7.17 15.79 17.13
C ALA A 221 7.34 16.15 15.65
N ARG A 222 7.27 17.44 15.34
CA ARG A 222 7.43 17.97 13.99
C ARG A 222 8.74 18.71 13.87
N VAL A 223 9.49 18.41 12.81
CA VAL A 223 10.71 19.12 12.44
C VAL A 223 10.62 19.63 11.01
N PRO A 224 11.18 20.80 10.67
CA PRO A 224 11.24 21.26 9.29
C PRO A 224 11.95 20.24 8.41
N ALA A 225 11.38 19.94 7.23
CA ALA A 225 12.01 19.03 6.29
C ALA A 225 13.20 19.73 5.62
N ASN A 226 14.41 19.20 5.80
CA ASN A 226 15.61 19.72 5.17
C ASN A 226 16.63 18.60 4.96
N GLY A 227 17.19 18.49 3.75
CA GLY A 227 18.12 17.42 3.39
C GLY A 227 17.57 16.47 2.33
N ASP A 228 18.24 15.35 2.16
CA ASP A 228 17.94 14.35 1.13
C ASP A 228 17.50 13.04 1.80
N PHE A 229 16.39 12.49 1.35
CA PHE A 229 15.74 11.34 1.98
C PHE A 229 15.28 10.31 0.96
N VAL A 230 15.04 9.10 1.44
CA VAL A 230 14.23 8.10 0.72
C VAL A 230 12.78 8.20 1.20
N PHE A 231 11.84 7.91 0.31
CA PHE A 231 10.42 7.86 0.68
C PHE A 231 9.70 6.66 0.07
N VAL A 232 8.62 6.22 0.72
CA VAL A 232 7.66 5.25 0.18
C VAL A 232 6.23 5.73 0.40
N ILE A 233 5.34 5.35 -0.51
CA ILE A 233 3.89 5.46 -0.36
C ILE A 233 3.39 4.03 -0.15
N PRO A 234 3.17 3.58 1.10
CA PRO A 234 2.82 2.19 1.37
C PRO A 234 1.40 1.88 0.87
N VAL A 235 1.19 0.66 0.37
CA VAL A 235 -0.16 0.20 -0.04
C VAL A 235 -1.13 0.19 1.14
N SER A 236 -0.62 -0.13 2.33
CA SER A 236 -1.39 -0.20 3.58
C SER A 236 -1.84 1.14 4.12
N ASN A 237 -1.17 2.23 3.73
CA ASN A 237 -1.56 3.58 4.08
C ASN A 237 -1.37 4.54 2.89
N PRO A 238 -2.28 4.50 1.90
CA PRO A 238 -2.17 5.27 0.66
C PRO A 238 -2.19 6.78 0.86
N SER A 239 -2.63 7.25 2.03
CA SER A 239 -2.71 8.67 2.39
C SER A 239 -1.42 9.23 2.99
N GLN A 240 -0.40 8.39 3.22
CA GLN A 240 0.84 8.80 3.86
C GLN A 240 2.04 8.66 2.92
N VAL A 241 3.02 9.53 3.14
CA VAL A 241 4.37 9.40 2.58
C VAL A 241 5.32 9.19 3.74
N TRP A 242 5.88 7.99 3.81
CA TRP A 242 6.88 7.66 4.83
C TRP A 242 8.25 8.04 4.33
N ILE A 243 9.02 8.72 5.17
CA ILE A 243 10.34 9.24 4.89
C ILE A 243 11.35 8.62 5.84
N GLY A 244 12.53 8.28 5.30
CA GLY A 244 13.66 7.82 6.08
C GLY A 244 14.99 8.25 5.49
N GLU A 245 16.05 8.07 6.25
CA GLU A 245 17.41 8.31 5.77
C GLU A 245 17.89 7.15 4.89
N ARG A 246 18.66 7.44 3.84
CA ARG A 246 19.28 6.39 3.02
C ARG A 246 20.23 5.51 3.84
N ALA A 247 20.93 6.12 4.80
CA ALA A 247 21.94 5.46 5.64
C ALA A 247 21.35 4.41 6.58
N THR A 248 20.07 4.51 6.96
CA THR A 248 19.45 3.59 7.92
C THR A 248 18.90 2.32 7.29
N GLY A 249 18.98 2.15 5.97
CA GLY A 249 18.61 0.90 5.29
C GLY A 249 17.76 1.07 4.04
N GLY A 250 17.35 2.30 3.71
CA GLY A 250 16.66 2.65 2.47
C GLY A 250 15.17 2.27 2.45
N HIS A 251 14.59 2.24 1.24
CA HIS A 251 13.15 2.03 1.00
C HIS A 251 12.60 0.76 1.65
N THR A 252 13.31 -0.36 1.47
CA THR A 252 12.90 -1.66 2.02
C THR A 252 12.87 -1.66 3.54
N ALA A 253 13.74 -0.89 4.20
CA ALA A 253 13.78 -0.84 5.65
C ALA A 253 12.63 0.02 6.22
N ILE A 254 12.22 1.08 5.54
CA ILE A 254 11.05 1.88 5.97
C ILE A 254 9.72 1.19 5.65
N SER A 255 9.63 0.48 4.52
CA SER A 255 8.44 -0.29 4.12
C SER A 255 8.40 -1.70 4.72
N ARG A 256 9.52 -2.16 5.29
CA ARG A 256 9.73 -3.54 5.78
C ARG A 256 9.47 -4.63 4.72
N GLY A 257 9.73 -4.34 3.45
CA GLY A 257 9.41 -5.31 2.40
C GLY A 257 8.01 -5.17 1.80
N GLY A 258 7.11 -4.40 2.42
CA GLY A 258 5.72 -4.28 1.98
C GLY A 258 5.58 -3.66 0.59
N ASP A 259 4.48 -3.97 -0.10
CA ASP A 259 4.18 -3.37 -1.39
C ASP A 259 3.95 -1.85 -1.24
N VAL A 260 4.31 -1.09 -2.28
CA VAL A 260 4.18 0.36 -2.32
C VAL A 260 3.43 0.81 -3.56
N TYR A 261 2.75 1.93 -3.49
CA TYR A 261 2.27 2.64 -4.69
C TYR A 261 3.38 3.48 -5.32
N TYR A 262 4.37 3.90 -4.55
CA TYR A 262 5.54 4.56 -5.11
C TYR A 262 6.69 4.53 -4.13
N ALA A 263 7.91 4.63 -4.66
CA ALA A 263 9.12 4.75 -3.85
C ALA A 263 10.15 5.56 -4.62
N GLY A 264 10.96 6.35 -3.92
CA GLY A 264 11.92 7.21 -4.58
C GLY A 264 12.78 8.01 -3.61
N GLU A 265 13.52 8.96 -4.16
CA GLU A 265 14.24 9.95 -3.36
C GLU A 265 13.52 11.28 -3.40
N VAL A 266 13.62 12.04 -2.30
CA VAL A 266 13.10 13.40 -2.20
C VAL A 266 14.14 14.28 -1.52
N SER A 267 14.25 15.51 -1.99
CA SER A 267 15.19 16.52 -1.52
C SER A 267 14.43 17.75 -1.07
N PHE A 268 14.69 18.20 0.16
CA PHE A 268 14.13 19.41 0.73
C PHE A 268 15.24 20.44 0.96
N ARG A 269 14.95 21.71 0.70
CA ARG A 269 15.82 22.85 1.00
C ARG A 269 15.00 23.88 1.72
N ASP A 270 15.42 24.21 2.93
CA ASP A 270 14.75 25.19 3.79
C ASP A 270 13.24 24.95 3.87
N GLY A 271 12.76 23.73 4.13
CA GLY A 271 11.33 23.44 4.26
C GLY A 271 10.54 23.44 2.95
N GLU A 272 11.19 23.51 1.79
CA GLU A 272 10.56 23.41 0.47
C GLU A 272 11.06 22.17 -0.27
N ILE A 273 10.20 21.54 -1.06
CA ILE A 273 10.62 20.43 -1.93
C ILE A 273 11.43 20.97 -3.11
N ALA A 274 12.69 20.57 -3.18
CA ALA A 274 13.59 20.91 -4.27
C ALA A 274 13.37 19.99 -5.48
N ARG A 275 13.33 18.68 -5.23
CA ARG A 275 13.08 17.64 -6.25
C ARG A 275 12.62 16.33 -5.60
N TRP A 276 11.97 15.48 -6.38
CA TRP A 276 11.80 14.07 -6.06
C TRP A 276 11.92 13.20 -7.32
N SER A 277 12.19 11.90 -7.17
CA SER A 277 12.49 11.00 -8.29
C SER A 277 11.91 9.60 -8.05
N ASN A 278 12.09 8.71 -9.02
CA ASN A 278 11.82 7.27 -8.91
C ASN A 278 13.08 6.45 -8.53
N ASP A 279 14.16 7.08 -8.05
CA ASP A 279 15.35 6.34 -7.59
C ASP A 279 15.03 5.53 -6.33
N SER A 280 14.73 4.25 -6.51
CA SER A 280 14.44 3.32 -5.43
C SER A 280 15.07 1.97 -5.69
N GLY A 281 15.90 1.49 -4.75
CA GLY A 281 16.76 0.33 -4.94
C GLY A 281 16.03 -0.92 -5.45
N HIS A 282 15.18 -1.52 -4.62
CA HIS A 282 14.46 -2.76 -4.96
C HIS A 282 13.09 -2.53 -5.60
N TYR A 283 12.46 -1.37 -5.39
CA TYR A 283 11.14 -1.09 -5.97
C TYR A 283 11.23 -0.57 -7.41
N ARG A 284 12.22 0.26 -7.73
CA ARG A 284 12.47 0.84 -9.07
C ARG A 284 11.20 1.14 -9.87
N PRO A 285 10.30 2.02 -9.36
CA PRO A 285 9.10 2.35 -10.12
C PRO A 285 9.45 2.87 -11.50
N ASN A 286 8.65 2.50 -12.50
CA ASN A 286 8.67 3.18 -13.77
C ASN A 286 8.40 4.68 -13.54
N ALA A 287 9.21 5.55 -14.13
CA ALA A 287 9.09 7.00 -13.97
C ALA A 287 7.69 7.52 -14.33
N ASP A 288 6.99 6.85 -15.24
CA ASP A 288 5.62 7.19 -15.62
C ASP A 288 4.58 7.01 -14.51
N LEU A 289 4.86 6.15 -13.53
CA LEU A 289 3.97 5.91 -12.39
C LEU A 289 3.89 7.12 -11.47
N HIS A 290 4.78 8.13 -11.58
CA HIS A 290 4.64 9.38 -10.81
C HIS A 290 3.27 10.05 -11.05
N ARG A 291 2.64 9.81 -12.22
CA ARG A 291 1.31 10.34 -12.56
C ARG A 291 0.21 9.79 -11.67
N GLN A 292 0.41 8.62 -11.07
CA GLN A 292 -0.57 8.04 -10.15
C GLN A 292 -0.60 8.78 -8.81
N VAL A 293 0.48 9.49 -8.45
CA VAL A 293 0.48 10.40 -7.30
C VAL A 293 -0.51 11.54 -7.61
N GLY A 294 -1.53 11.66 -6.76
CA GLY A 294 -2.69 12.52 -6.99
C GLY A 294 -3.85 11.87 -7.77
N SER A 295 -3.82 10.56 -8.05
CA SER A 295 -5.01 9.86 -8.56
C SER A 295 -6.13 9.84 -7.51
N ALA A 296 -7.36 9.46 -7.90
CA ALA A 296 -8.48 9.38 -6.96
C ALA A 296 -8.16 8.55 -5.71
N SER A 297 -7.38 7.47 -5.86
CA SER A 297 -7.00 6.60 -4.75
C SER A 297 -5.92 7.16 -3.82
N ILE A 298 -5.11 8.12 -4.27
CA ILE A 298 -4.06 8.77 -3.47
C ILE A 298 -4.08 10.29 -3.63
N ALA A 299 -5.29 10.85 -3.73
CA ALA A 299 -5.51 12.27 -4.04
C ALA A 299 -4.92 13.21 -2.99
N THR A 300 -4.89 12.76 -1.72
CA THR A 300 -4.32 13.52 -0.60
C THR A 300 -2.83 13.85 -0.79
N LEU A 301 -2.14 13.16 -1.70
CA LEU A 301 -0.70 13.30 -1.90
C LEU A 301 -0.32 14.30 -3.00
N GLU A 302 -1.27 14.81 -3.80
CA GLU A 302 -0.97 15.74 -4.91
C GLU A 302 -0.25 17.02 -4.43
N GLY A 303 -0.64 17.52 -3.25
CA GLY A 303 0.01 18.69 -2.63
C GLY A 303 1.34 18.39 -1.93
N LEU A 304 1.62 17.11 -1.63
CA LEU A 304 2.83 16.68 -0.92
C LEU A 304 3.98 16.37 -1.88
N LEU A 305 3.70 15.78 -3.04
CA LEU A 305 4.71 15.46 -4.07
C LEU A 305 4.32 16.09 -5.42
N PRO A 306 4.58 17.41 -5.61
CA PRO A 306 4.16 18.14 -6.80
C PRO A 306 4.81 17.59 -8.07
N ARG A 307 4.02 17.37 -9.13
CA ARG A 307 4.50 16.75 -10.38
C ARG A 307 5.58 17.58 -11.09
N ASP A 308 5.52 18.90 -10.99
CA ASP A 308 6.52 19.82 -11.55
C ASP A 308 7.90 19.70 -10.87
N LYS A 309 7.96 19.07 -9.69
CA LYS A 309 9.19 18.78 -8.94
C LYS A 309 9.72 17.38 -9.17
N PHE A 310 9.03 16.57 -9.98
CA PHE A 310 9.47 15.24 -10.34
C PHE A 310 10.62 15.31 -11.36
N ALA A 311 11.73 14.66 -11.05
CA ALA A 311 12.88 14.50 -11.93
C ALA A 311 13.15 13.00 -12.11
N PRO A 312 12.89 12.41 -13.29
CA PRO A 312 13.07 10.97 -13.49
C PRO A 312 14.54 10.58 -13.32
N TYR A 313 14.76 9.47 -12.64
CA TYR A 313 16.03 8.79 -12.56
C TYR A 313 16.04 7.65 -13.57
N ASN A 314 16.93 7.74 -14.55
CA ASN A 314 16.95 6.83 -15.71
C ASN A 314 17.88 5.62 -15.56
N GLY A 315 18.54 5.44 -14.40
CA GLY A 315 19.28 4.23 -14.05
C GLY A 315 20.43 3.87 -15.00
#